data_AF-A0A7J4PLY4-F1
#
_entry.id   AF-A0A7J4PLY4-F1
#
_cell.length_a   1.000
_cell.length_b   1.000
_cell.length_c   1.000
_cell.angle_alpha   90.00
_cell.angle_beta   90.00
_cell.angle_gamma   90.00
#
_symmetry.space_group_name_H-M   'P 1'
#
loop_
_entity.id
_entity.type
_entity.pdbx_description
1 polymer ?
#
loop_
_entity_poly.entity_id
_entity_poly.type
_entity_poly.pdbx_seq_one_letter_code
_entity_poly.pdbx_strand_id
1 'polypeptide(L)'
;MNNKMGESYLRLKWNVQGIFDDFLAIEKELEHQMDLLPEAKINERKKITNWINQIKEIDEEVQNVKKYKLAEIEKIINYNFAEPDLVVLSLIQPSIKNLFIELNVYYSKLGLEYNFEPYLSMDEAAKVLALIGDAVIDLALVQILWQPNISNVGDLSIKRSTLASNENLGRICDKLDLFDSRIPSNSNQLCSKMEKINHIKGTIVEALFGVIYLESGFDQVISSTILLK
;
A
#
# COMPACT_ATOMS: atom_id res chain seq x y z
N MET A 1 -18.27 -15.82 40.76
CA MET A 1 -19.06 -16.00 39.53
C MET A 1 -19.00 -14.69 38.76
N ASN A 2 -18.38 -14.74 37.56
CA ASN A 2 -18.61 -13.99 36.32
C ASN A 2 -19.22 -12.57 36.43
N ASN A 3 -18.64 -11.53 35.83
CA ASN A 3 -18.27 -11.48 34.42
C ASN A 3 -17.13 -10.50 34.14
N LYS A 4 -16.10 -10.97 33.44
CA LYS A 4 -15.26 -10.16 32.56
C LYS A 4 -16.14 -9.69 31.39
N MET A 5 -16.69 -8.48 31.48
CA MET A 5 -17.18 -7.75 30.31
C MET A 5 -16.29 -6.52 30.19
N GLY A 6 -15.41 -6.49 29.20
CA GLY A 6 -14.46 -5.38 29.03
C GLY A 6 -13.40 -5.59 27.96
N GLU A 7 -13.22 -6.80 27.43
CA GLU A 7 -12.58 -6.96 26.13
C GLU A 7 -13.64 -6.65 25.06
N SER A 8 -13.93 -5.35 24.94
CA SER A 8 -14.47 -4.74 23.73
C SER A 8 -13.74 -5.35 22.53
N TYR A 9 -14.47 -5.86 21.54
CA TYR A 9 -13.91 -6.34 20.27
C TYR A 9 -12.75 -5.44 19.85
N LEU A 10 -11.52 -5.98 19.89
CA LEU A 10 -10.33 -5.19 19.57
C LEU A 10 -10.43 -4.80 18.11
N ARG A 11 -10.63 -3.50 17.87
CA ARG A 11 -10.56 -2.93 16.54
C ARG A 11 -9.18 -3.25 15.95
N LEU A 12 -9.15 -3.72 14.70
CA LEU A 12 -7.89 -3.95 14.01
C LEU A 12 -7.07 -2.65 14.02
N LYS A 13 -5.81 -2.74 14.42
CA LYS A 13 -4.86 -1.63 14.45
C LYS A 13 -3.54 -2.13 13.92
N TRP A 14 -2.87 -1.30 13.15
CA TRP A 14 -1.51 -1.55 12.69
C TRP A 14 -0.73 -0.25 12.80
N ASN A 15 0.34 -0.25 13.60
CA ASN A 15 1.29 0.83 13.64
C ASN A 15 2.48 0.49 12.73
N VAL A 16 2.67 1.28 11.68
CA VAL A 16 3.81 1.19 10.74
C VAL A 16 4.61 2.49 10.71
N GLN A 17 4.43 3.34 11.73
CA GLN A 17 5.05 4.64 11.82
C GLN A 17 6.57 4.53 11.71
N GLY A 18 7.13 5.29 10.79
CA GLY A 18 8.57 5.40 10.55
C GLY A 18 9.18 4.27 9.72
N ILE A 19 8.38 3.39 9.13
CA ILE A 19 8.89 2.29 8.27
C ILE A 19 9.72 2.81 7.08
N PHE A 20 9.48 4.06 6.65
CA PHE A 20 10.19 4.71 5.54
C PHE A 20 11.29 5.70 6.00
N ASP A 21 11.47 5.93 7.30
CA ASP A 21 12.35 7.00 7.80
C ASP A 21 13.85 6.67 7.64
N ASP A 22 14.19 5.38 7.56
CA ASP A 22 15.58 4.93 7.51
C ASP A 22 16.18 4.92 6.10
N PHE A 23 15.44 5.31 5.05
CA PHE A 23 15.97 5.32 3.68
C PHE A 23 17.23 6.17 3.53
N LEU A 24 17.28 7.33 4.19
CA LEU A 24 18.47 8.18 4.22
C LEU A 24 19.67 7.50 4.91
N ALA A 25 19.42 6.65 5.92
CA ALA A 25 20.49 5.93 6.61
C ALA A 25 21.07 4.83 5.71
N ILE A 26 20.21 4.06 5.02
CA ILE A 26 20.63 3.04 4.06
C ILE A 26 21.43 3.68 2.91
N GLU A 27 20.96 4.82 2.39
CA GLU A 27 21.65 5.58 1.34
C GLU A 27 23.07 5.96 1.77
N LYS A 28 23.22 6.61 2.93
CA LYS A 28 24.51 7.07 3.43
C LYS A 28 25.49 5.92 3.67
N GLU A 29 24.99 4.78 4.16
CA GLU A 29 25.81 3.59 4.34
C GLU A 29 26.28 3.05 2.98
N LEU A 30 25.42 3.01 1.97
CA LEU A 30 25.82 2.61 0.61
C LEU A 30 26.83 3.57 -0.02
N GLU A 31 26.67 4.88 0.18
CA GLU A 31 27.64 5.90 -0.26
C GLU A 31 29.00 5.67 0.42
N HIS A 32 28.99 5.40 1.73
CA HIS A 32 30.21 5.05 2.46
C HIS A 32 30.88 3.78 1.91
N GLN A 33 30.12 2.71 1.67
CA GLN A 33 30.66 1.48 1.08
C GLN A 33 31.20 1.71 -0.35
N MET A 34 30.58 2.61 -1.12
CA MET A 34 31.07 2.99 -2.45
C MET A 34 32.43 3.70 -2.39
N ASP A 35 32.63 4.56 -1.39
CA ASP A 35 33.90 5.28 -1.18
C ASP A 35 35.04 4.36 -0.75
N LEU A 36 34.74 3.30 0.02
CA LEU A 36 35.72 2.28 0.43
C LEU A 36 36.14 1.36 -0.73
N LEU A 37 35.33 1.25 -1.78
CA LEU A 37 35.60 0.35 -2.90
C LEU A 37 36.65 0.91 -3.88
N PRO A 38 37.67 0.11 -4.24
CA PRO A 38 38.67 0.51 -5.25
C PRO A 38 38.04 0.88 -6.59
N GLU A 39 38.58 1.90 -7.27
CA GLU A 39 38.08 2.37 -8.57
C GLU A 39 38.04 1.27 -9.65
N ALA A 40 38.95 0.29 -9.57
CA ALA A 40 39.00 -0.85 -10.48
C ALA A 40 37.77 -1.79 -10.38
N LYS A 41 36.98 -1.72 -9.29
CA LYS A 41 35.77 -2.54 -9.07
C LYS A 41 34.55 -1.94 -9.75
N ILE A 42 34.65 -1.69 -11.06
CA ILE A 42 33.66 -0.94 -11.85
C ILE A 42 32.23 -1.53 -11.72
N ASN A 43 32.08 -2.84 -11.84
CA ASN A 43 30.76 -3.49 -11.80
C ASN A 43 30.07 -3.38 -10.43
N GLU A 44 30.85 -3.49 -9.36
CA GLU A 44 30.34 -3.42 -7.99
C GLU A 44 29.96 -1.98 -7.64
N ARG A 45 30.81 -1.01 -7.99
CA ARG A 45 30.50 0.41 -7.91
C ARG A 45 29.22 0.76 -8.66
N LYS A 46 29.09 0.33 -9.92
CA LYS A 46 27.88 0.53 -10.73
C LYS A 46 26.64 -0.05 -10.05
N LYS A 47 26.75 -1.22 -9.42
CA LYS A 47 25.64 -1.87 -8.72
C LYS A 47 25.19 -1.05 -7.51
N ILE A 48 26.12 -0.58 -6.69
CA ILE A 48 25.83 0.26 -5.52
C ILE A 48 25.22 1.59 -5.94
N THR A 49 25.77 2.25 -6.95
CA THR A 49 25.18 3.47 -7.51
C THR A 49 23.73 3.25 -7.95
N ASN A 50 23.45 2.11 -8.59
CA ASN A 50 22.09 1.77 -9.02
C ASN A 50 21.13 1.52 -7.83
N TRP A 51 21.61 0.96 -6.73
CA TRP A 51 20.79 0.81 -5.51
C TRP A 51 20.55 2.16 -4.82
N ILE A 52 21.58 3.01 -4.72
CA ILE A 52 21.45 4.37 -4.19
C ILE A 52 20.38 5.15 -4.97
N ASN A 53 20.44 5.14 -6.29
CA ASN A 53 19.45 5.82 -7.12
C ASN A 53 18.04 5.28 -6.91
N GLN A 54 17.86 3.96 -6.83
CA GLN A 54 16.54 3.37 -6.56
C GLN A 54 15.99 3.75 -5.19
N ILE A 55 16.83 3.80 -4.15
CA ILE A 55 16.39 4.23 -2.80
C ILE A 55 15.97 5.71 -2.85
N LYS A 56 16.75 6.57 -3.52
CA LYS A 56 16.41 7.99 -3.70
C LYS A 56 15.09 8.17 -4.42
N GLU A 57 14.89 7.47 -5.53
CA GLU A 57 13.64 7.50 -6.30
C GLU A 57 12.45 7.05 -5.43
N ILE A 58 12.59 5.96 -4.68
CA ILE A 58 11.54 5.46 -3.78
C ILE A 58 11.25 6.47 -2.67
N ASP A 59 12.27 7.05 -2.02
CA ASP A 59 12.06 8.05 -0.97
C ASP A 59 11.35 9.30 -1.53
N GLU A 60 11.77 9.80 -2.69
CA GLU A 60 11.10 10.92 -3.36
C GLU A 60 9.61 10.61 -3.63
N GLU A 61 9.28 9.42 -4.11
CA GLU A 61 7.89 8.98 -4.31
C GLU A 61 7.11 8.90 -2.99
N VAL A 62 7.69 8.34 -1.93
CA VAL A 62 7.11 8.31 -0.59
C VAL A 62 6.81 9.71 -0.09
N GLN A 63 7.77 10.63 -0.20
CA GLN A 63 7.59 12.02 0.23
C GLN A 63 6.53 12.73 -0.62
N ASN A 64 6.48 12.47 -1.92
CA ASN A 64 5.46 13.04 -2.80
C ASN A 64 4.06 12.58 -2.42
N VAL A 65 3.89 11.30 -2.04
CA VAL A 65 2.61 10.79 -1.53
C VAL A 65 2.24 11.49 -0.23
N LYS A 66 3.15 11.52 0.75
CA LYS A 66 2.91 12.15 2.06
C LYS A 66 2.57 13.63 1.96
N LYS A 67 3.22 14.36 1.05
CA LYS A 67 3.12 15.83 0.94
C LYS A 67 1.97 16.30 0.05
N TYR A 68 1.68 15.59 -1.03
CA TYR A 68 0.72 16.07 -2.04
C TYR A 68 -0.46 15.12 -2.19
N LYS A 69 -0.21 13.83 -2.49
CA LYS A 69 -1.27 12.88 -2.80
C LYS A 69 -2.19 12.64 -1.61
N LEU A 70 -1.64 12.61 -0.39
CA LEU A 70 -2.42 12.42 0.84
C LEU A 70 -3.53 13.48 0.95
N ALA A 71 -3.20 14.76 0.80
CA ALA A 71 -4.18 15.85 0.90
C ALA A 71 -5.29 15.75 -0.16
N GLU A 72 -4.97 15.26 -1.36
CA GLU A 72 -5.97 15.01 -2.41
C GLU A 72 -6.93 13.88 -2.03
N ILE A 73 -6.38 12.77 -1.53
CA ILE A 73 -7.16 11.62 -1.05
C ILE A 73 -8.07 12.05 0.10
N GLU A 74 -7.51 12.72 1.12
CA GLU A 74 -8.24 13.18 2.31
C GLU A 74 -9.43 14.06 1.95
N LYS A 75 -9.25 14.97 0.98
CA LYS A 75 -10.31 15.85 0.49
C LYS A 75 -11.44 15.07 -0.20
N ILE A 76 -11.12 14.03 -0.97
CA ILE A 76 -12.11 13.24 -1.70
C ILE A 76 -12.86 12.28 -0.78
N ILE A 77 -12.15 11.69 0.18
CA ILE A 77 -12.69 10.74 1.17
C ILE A 77 -13.37 11.47 2.34
N ASN A 78 -13.08 12.76 2.51
CA ASN A 78 -13.51 13.59 3.63
C ASN A 78 -13.09 12.97 4.98
N TYR A 79 -11.81 12.60 5.07
CA TYR A 79 -11.19 12.02 6.26
C TYR A 79 -9.71 12.39 6.28
N ASN A 80 -9.15 12.74 7.44
CA ASN A 80 -7.72 13.03 7.60
C ASN A 80 -7.02 11.83 8.22
N PHE A 81 -5.97 11.33 7.58
CA PHE A 81 -5.24 10.16 8.05
C PHE A 81 -4.29 10.52 9.18
N ALA A 82 -4.28 9.70 10.23
CA ALA A 82 -3.38 9.86 11.36
C ALA A 82 -1.99 9.25 11.09
N GLU A 83 -1.94 8.18 10.28
CA GLU A 83 -0.73 7.44 9.92
C GLU A 83 -0.49 7.48 8.40
N PRO A 84 0.18 8.53 7.88
CA PRO A 84 0.51 8.65 6.45
C PRO A 84 1.24 7.43 5.88
N ASP A 85 2.03 6.74 6.70
CA ASP A 85 2.79 5.55 6.29
C ASP A 85 1.88 4.38 5.90
N LEU A 86 0.69 4.25 6.48
CA LEU A 86 -0.28 3.25 6.04
C LEU A 86 -0.81 3.56 4.64
N VAL A 87 -1.06 4.84 4.33
CA VAL A 87 -1.48 5.26 2.99
C VAL A 87 -0.38 4.99 1.98
N VAL A 88 0.87 5.31 2.31
CA VAL A 88 2.03 4.99 1.45
C VAL A 88 2.15 3.47 1.23
N LEU A 89 2.01 2.68 2.30
CA LEU A 89 2.08 1.22 2.25
C LEU A 89 1.02 0.61 1.30
N SER A 90 -0.17 1.24 1.20
CA SER A 90 -1.23 0.83 0.27
C SER A 90 -0.86 0.99 -1.21
N LEU A 91 0.17 1.78 -1.52
CA LEU A 91 0.64 2.08 -2.87
C LEU A 91 1.89 1.26 -3.26
N ILE A 92 2.43 0.47 -2.33
CA ILE A 92 3.63 -0.34 -2.55
C ILE A 92 3.39 -1.44 -3.58
N GLN A 93 4.36 -1.61 -4.47
CA GLN A 93 4.40 -2.65 -5.48
C GLN A 93 5.35 -3.79 -5.12
N PRO A 94 5.05 -5.03 -5.54
CA PRO A 94 5.90 -6.19 -5.27
C PRO A 94 7.35 -6.05 -5.77
N SER A 95 7.59 -5.23 -6.79
CA SER A 95 8.95 -5.02 -7.31
C SER A 95 9.91 -4.39 -6.31
N ILE A 96 9.41 -3.67 -5.30
CA ILE A 96 10.25 -3.04 -4.27
C ILE A 96 11.11 -4.08 -3.53
N LYS A 97 10.56 -5.28 -3.36
CA LYS A 97 11.19 -6.38 -2.62
C LYS A 97 12.54 -6.79 -3.23
N ASN A 98 12.67 -6.71 -4.55
CA ASN A 98 13.89 -7.12 -5.24
C ASN A 98 15.11 -6.28 -4.81
N LEU A 99 14.93 -4.96 -4.67
CA LEU A 99 15.96 -4.06 -4.16
C LEU A 99 16.43 -4.49 -2.77
N PHE A 100 15.49 -4.69 -1.85
CA PHE A 100 15.82 -5.02 -0.46
C PHE A 100 16.36 -6.44 -0.27
N ILE A 101 15.97 -7.40 -1.12
CA ILE A 101 16.61 -8.73 -1.17
C ILE A 101 18.09 -8.58 -1.53
N GLU A 102 18.39 -7.79 -2.55
CA GLU A 102 19.76 -7.57 -3.00
C GLU A 102 20.61 -6.86 -1.95
N LEU A 103 20.06 -5.83 -1.29
CA LEU A 103 20.72 -5.11 -0.20
C LEU A 103 20.97 -6.03 1.01
N ASN A 104 20.00 -6.83 1.41
CA ASN A 104 20.15 -7.76 2.52
C ASN A 104 21.30 -8.76 2.26
N VAL A 105 21.39 -9.29 1.05
CA VAL A 105 22.51 -10.17 0.64
C VAL A 105 23.84 -9.42 0.63
N TYR A 106 23.85 -8.15 0.20
CA TYR A 106 25.06 -7.33 0.19
C TYR A 106 25.58 -7.03 1.59
N TYR A 107 24.72 -6.55 2.49
CA TYR A 107 25.07 -6.26 3.89
C TYR A 107 25.57 -7.52 4.60
N SER A 108 24.89 -8.66 4.41
CA SER A 108 25.32 -9.95 4.96
C SER A 108 26.72 -10.35 4.50
N LYS A 109 27.09 -10.09 3.23
CA LYS A 109 28.43 -10.39 2.70
C LYS A 109 29.53 -9.52 3.31
N LEU A 110 29.20 -8.29 3.68
CA LEU A 110 30.13 -7.36 4.32
C LEU A 110 30.20 -7.53 5.84
N GLY A 111 29.31 -8.35 6.42
CA GLY A 111 29.18 -8.48 7.88
C GLY A 111 28.55 -7.25 8.53
N LEU A 112 27.79 -6.46 7.77
CA LEU A 112 27.03 -5.32 8.28
C LEU A 112 25.70 -5.81 8.86
N GLU A 113 25.40 -5.39 10.08
CA GLU A 113 24.13 -5.68 10.74
C GLU A 113 23.10 -4.59 10.38
N TYR A 114 22.06 -4.98 9.64
CA TYR A 114 20.91 -4.13 9.37
C TYR A 114 19.65 -4.99 9.27
N ASN A 115 18.54 -4.55 9.88
CA ASN A 115 17.28 -5.29 9.83
C ASN A 115 16.47 -4.93 8.57
N PHE A 116 16.61 -5.74 7.52
CA PHE A 116 15.83 -5.57 6.30
C PHE A 116 14.41 -6.17 6.34
N GLU A 117 14.01 -6.86 7.42
CA GLU A 117 12.73 -7.56 7.47
C GLU A 117 11.53 -6.67 7.11
N PRO A 118 11.38 -5.44 7.65
CA PRO A 118 10.21 -4.62 7.36
C PRO A 118 10.04 -4.34 5.86
N TYR A 119 11.16 -4.06 5.18
CA TYR A 119 11.19 -3.76 3.75
C TYR A 119 10.95 -4.99 2.86
N LEU A 120 11.41 -6.16 3.32
CA LEU A 120 11.18 -7.43 2.63
C LEU A 120 9.71 -7.89 2.70
N SER A 121 8.96 -7.35 3.67
CA SER A 121 7.57 -7.68 3.95
C SER A 121 6.57 -6.59 3.50
N MET A 122 7.02 -5.45 2.96
CA MET A 122 6.14 -4.34 2.55
C MET A 122 5.12 -4.76 1.48
N ASP A 123 5.52 -5.57 0.50
CA ASP A 123 4.61 -6.04 -0.55
C ASP A 123 3.51 -6.95 0.00
N GLU A 124 3.84 -7.75 1.02
CA GLU A 124 2.89 -8.60 1.70
C GLU A 124 1.97 -7.80 2.60
N ALA A 125 2.49 -6.75 3.25
CA ALA A 125 1.69 -5.84 4.05
C ALA A 125 0.64 -5.10 3.21
N ALA A 126 1.01 -4.65 2.00
CA ALA A 126 0.05 -4.07 1.04
C ALA A 126 -1.05 -5.07 0.66
N LYS A 127 -0.72 -6.36 0.46
CA LYS A 127 -1.71 -7.42 0.20
C LYS A 127 -2.62 -7.68 1.40
N VAL A 128 -2.09 -7.60 2.63
CA VAL A 128 -2.90 -7.71 3.85
C VAL A 128 -3.89 -6.55 3.94
N LEU A 129 -3.47 -5.32 3.64
CA LEU A 129 -4.37 -4.17 3.57
C LEU A 129 -5.45 -4.39 2.50
N ALA A 130 -5.10 -4.88 1.32
CA ALA A 130 -6.05 -5.18 0.25
C ALA A 130 -7.07 -6.24 0.67
N LEU A 131 -6.61 -7.32 1.33
CA LEU A 131 -7.50 -8.37 1.85
C LEU A 131 -8.50 -7.82 2.88
N ILE A 132 -8.05 -6.95 3.79
CA ILE A 132 -8.94 -6.28 4.75
C ILE A 132 -9.93 -5.40 3.99
N GLY A 133 -9.42 -4.61 3.04
CA GLY A 133 -10.17 -3.72 2.17
C GLY A 133 -11.31 -4.38 1.42
N ASP A 134 -11.01 -5.46 0.70
CA ASP A 134 -12.00 -6.27 -0.04
C ASP A 134 -13.13 -6.72 0.90
N ALA A 135 -12.78 -7.30 2.05
CA ALA A 135 -13.77 -7.75 3.02
C ALA A 135 -14.66 -6.62 3.56
N VAL A 136 -14.10 -5.44 3.86
CA VAL A 136 -14.87 -4.30 4.39
C VAL A 136 -15.68 -3.59 3.32
N ILE A 137 -15.20 -3.52 2.08
CA ILE A 137 -15.96 -3.01 0.93
C ILE A 137 -17.19 -3.89 0.74
N ASP A 138 -17.00 -5.21 0.71
CA ASP A 138 -18.09 -6.16 0.51
C ASP A 138 -19.16 -6.04 1.60
N LEU A 139 -18.74 -5.93 2.86
CA LEU A 139 -19.66 -5.73 3.99
C LEU A 139 -20.40 -4.39 3.89
N ALA A 140 -19.70 -3.30 3.54
CA ALA A 140 -20.31 -1.98 3.40
C ALA A 140 -21.33 -1.95 2.26
N LEU A 141 -21.01 -2.58 1.13
CA LEU A 141 -21.94 -2.72 0.00
C LEU A 141 -23.17 -3.53 0.40
N VAL A 142 -23.01 -4.64 1.14
CA VAL A 142 -24.16 -5.38 1.68
C VAL A 142 -25.00 -4.48 2.57
N GLN A 143 -24.40 -3.73 3.50
CA GLN A 143 -25.15 -2.84 4.40
C GLN A 143 -25.95 -1.75 3.66
N ILE A 144 -25.43 -1.23 2.55
CA ILE A 144 -26.06 -0.15 1.78
C ILE A 144 -27.12 -0.67 0.80
N LEU A 145 -26.86 -1.83 0.19
CA LEU A 145 -27.74 -2.43 -0.81
C LEU A 145 -28.87 -3.24 -0.18
N TRP A 146 -28.67 -3.73 1.05
CA TRP A 146 -29.65 -4.54 1.75
C TRP A 146 -30.93 -3.76 2.00
N GLN A 147 -32.06 -4.44 1.84
CA GLN A 147 -33.38 -3.93 2.18
C GLN A 147 -34.08 -4.92 3.11
N PRO A 148 -34.88 -4.44 4.09
CA PRO A 148 -35.66 -5.29 5.00
C PRO A 148 -36.88 -5.88 4.27
N ASN A 149 -36.64 -6.63 3.21
CA ASN A 149 -37.60 -7.44 2.50
C ASN A 149 -36.98 -8.82 2.27
N ILE A 150 -37.76 -9.79 1.80
CA ILE A 150 -37.25 -11.11 1.38
C ILE A 150 -36.44 -10.86 0.09
N SER A 151 -35.26 -10.27 0.24
CA SER A 151 -34.35 -9.97 -0.84
C SER A 151 -33.96 -11.29 -1.51
N ASN A 152 -34.06 -11.33 -2.83
CA ASN A 152 -33.44 -12.39 -3.60
C ASN A 152 -31.92 -12.26 -3.40
N VAL A 153 -31.33 -13.19 -2.63
CA VAL A 153 -29.88 -13.24 -2.36
C VAL A 153 -29.07 -13.14 -3.66
N GLY A 154 -29.60 -13.66 -4.77
CA GLY A 154 -29.00 -13.53 -6.10
C GLY A 154 -28.86 -12.08 -6.56
N ASP A 155 -29.93 -11.28 -6.45
CA ASP A 155 -29.90 -9.88 -6.89
C ASP A 155 -28.96 -9.03 -6.03
N LEU A 156 -28.94 -9.27 -4.71
CA LEU A 156 -27.99 -8.61 -3.80
C LEU A 156 -26.55 -8.99 -4.14
N SER A 157 -26.29 -10.28 -4.39
CA SER A 157 -24.98 -10.79 -4.75
C SER A 157 -24.46 -10.19 -6.05
N ILE A 158 -25.32 -10.08 -7.08
CA ILE A 158 -24.99 -9.49 -8.38
C ILE A 158 -24.69 -7.99 -8.23
N LYS A 159 -25.52 -7.23 -7.50
CA LYS A 159 -25.28 -5.79 -7.30
C LYS A 159 -23.97 -5.55 -6.55
N ARG A 160 -23.73 -6.31 -5.47
CA ARG A 160 -22.48 -6.23 -4.70
C ARG A 160 -21.27 -6.52 -5.58
N SER A 161 -21.27 -7.66 -6.30
CA SER A 161 -20.11 -8.04 -7.14
C SER A 161 -19.87 -7.09 -8.31
N THR A 162 -20.93 -6.46 -8.83
CA THR A 162 -20.79 -5.44 -9.89
C THR A 162 -20.07 -4.19 -9.36
N LEU A 163 -20.46 -3.70 -8.17
CA LEU A 163 -19.85 -2.52 -7.56
C LEU A 163 -18.43 -2.78 -7.01
N ALA A 164 -18.17 -3.99 -6.50
CA ALA A 164 -16.84 -4.42 -6.04
C ALA A 164 -15.96 -4.95 -7.19
N SER A 165 -16.40 -4.88 -8.45
CA SER A 165 -15.61 -5.40 -9.56
C SER A 165 -14.32 -4.61 -9.79
N ASN A 166 -13.25 -5.29 -10.20
CA ASN A 166 -11.98 -4.66 -10.59
C ASN A 166 -12.13 -3.55 -11.65
N GLU A 167 -13.15 -3.63 -12.51
CA GLU A 167 -13.44 -2.56 -13.46
C GLU A 167 -13.92 -1.29 -12.74
N ASN A 168 -14.87 -1.42 -11.81
CA ASN A 168 -15.40 -0.28 -11.05
C ASN A 168 -14.33 0.29 -10.10
N LEU A 169 -13.64 -0.57 -9.35
CA LEU A 169 -12.51 -0.16 -8.52
C LEU A 169 -11.39 0.48 -9.36
N GLY A 170 -11.19 0.00 -10.58
CA GLY A 170 -10.33 0.61 -11.58
C GLY A 170 -10.62 2.09 -11.83
N ARG A 171 -11.90 2.42 -12.04
CA ARG A 171 -12.35 3.81 -12.26
C ARG A 171 -12.15 4.69 -11.02
N ILE A 172 -12.26 4.13 -9.83
CA ILE A 172 -12.02 4.85 -8.57
C ILE A 172 -10.53 5.13 -8.40
N CYS A 173 -9.68 4.14 -8.72
CA CYS A 173 -8.23 4.31 -8.74
C CYS A 173 -7.83 5.47 -9.67
N ASP A 174 -8.46 5.57 -10.84
CA ASP A 174 -8.24 6.65 -11.81
C ASP A 174 -8.77 7.99 -11.30
N LYS A 175 -9.94 8.01 -10.68
CA LYS A 175 -10.53 9.22 -10.09
C LYS A 175 -9.69 9.80 -8.97
N LEU A 176 -9.03 8.94 -8.19
CA LEU A 176 -8.12 9.29 -7.11
C LEU A 176 -6.67 9.47 -7.59
N ASP A 177 -6.40 9.19 -8.87
CA ASP A 177 -5.06 9.26 -9.47
C ASP A 177 -4.00 8.47 -8.65
N LEU A 178 -4.37 7.25 -8.23
CA LEU A 178 -3.52 6.39 -7.40
C LEU A 178 -2.58 5.52 -8.24
N PHE A 179 -2.97 5.21 -9.48
CA PHE A 179 -2.22 4.31 -10.35
C PHE A 179 -0.81 4.85 -10.63
N ASP A 180 -0.68 6.16 -10.84
CA ASP A 180 0.61 6.79 -11.13
C ASP A 180 1.40 7.14 -9.85
N SER A 181 0.77 7.01 -8.68
CA SER A 181 1.39 7.23 -7.36
C SER A 181 1.93 5.95 -6.71
N ARG A 182 1.98 4.85 -7.47
CA ARG A 182 2.56 3.59 -7.00
C ARG A 182 4.05 3.70 -6.74
N ILE A 183 4.53 2.86 -5.82
CA ILE A 183 5.92 2.86 -5.39
C ILE A 183 6.52 1.44 -5.52
N PRO A 184 7.57 1.20 -6.33
CA PRO A 184 8.19 2.13 -7.28
C PRO A 184 7.28 2.46 -8.48
N SER A 185 7.40 3.68 -9.02
CA SER A 185 6.74 4.12 -10.25
C SER A 185 7.40 3.52 -11.50
N ASN A 186 7.17 2.23 -11.74
CA ASN A 186 7.68 1.57 -12.93
C ASN A 186 6.81 1.89 -14.17
N SER A 187 7.18 2.92 -14.91
CA SER A 187 6.57 3.33 -16.19
C SER A 187 6.65 2.25 -17.29
N ASN A 188 7.56 1.29 -17.18
CA ASN A 188 7.81 0.26 -18.19
C ASN A 188 6.80 -0.92 -18.19
N GLN A 189 5.84 -0.99 -17.25
CA GLN A 189 4.84 -2.06 -17.19
C GLN A 189 3.53 -1.81 -17.95
N LEU A 190 3.44 -0.70 -18.69
CA LEU A 190 2.24 -0.32 -19.46
C LEU A 190 1.92 -1.25 -20.66
N CYS A 191 2.76 -2.25 -20.95
CA CYS A 191 2.49 -3.30 -21.96
C CYS A 191 1.63 -4.47 -21.43
N SER A 192 0.87 -4.28 -20.35
CA SER A 192 0.01 -5.32 -19.77
C SER A 192 -1.42 -5.26 -20.32
N LYS A 193 -2.09 -6.42 -20.38
CA LYS A 193 -3.51 -6.50 -20.77
C LYS A 193 -4.36 -5.64 -19.82
N MET A 194 -5.39 -4.98 -20.35
CA MET A 194 -6.30 -4.09 -19.59
C MET A 194 -6.86 -4.74 -18.32
N GLU A 195 -7.21 -6.03 -18.37
CA GLU A 195 -7.69 -6.79 -17.20
C GLU A 195 -6.67 -6.84 -16.07
N LYS A 196 -5.37 -6.97 -16.40
CA LYS A 196 -4.28 -6.98 -15.41
C LYS A 196 -4.10 -5.59 -14.80
N ILE A 197 -4.24 -4.53 -15.59
CA ILE A 197 -4.21 -3.14 -15.11
C ILE A 197 -5.37 -2.90 -14.14
N ASN A 198 -6.58 -3.30 -14.50
CA ASN A 198 -7.76 -3.16 -13.63
C ASN A 198 -7.63 -3.95 -12.35
N HIS A 199 -7.05 -5.16 -12.39
CA HIS A 199 -6.75 -5.91 -11.17
C HIS A 199 -5.78 -5.14 -10.27
N ILE A 200 -4.68 -4.59 -10.81
CA ILE A 200 -3.72 -3.81 -10.01
C ILE A 200 -4.41 -2.58 -9.40
N LYS A 201 -5.20 -1.85 -10.20
CA LYS A 201 -5.99 -0.71 -9.73
C LYS A 201 -6.97 -1.09 -8.62
N GLY A 202 -7.68 -2.20 -8.79
CA GLY A 202 -8.61 -2.74 -7.80
C GLY A 202 -7.92 -3.02 -6.47
N THR A 203 -6.80 -3.75 -6.50
CA THR A 203 -6.00 -4.05 -5.31
C THR A 203 -5.49 -2.80 -4.59
N ILE A 204 -5.11 -1.74 -5.31
CA ILE A 204 -4.72 -0.45 -4.69
C ILE A 204 -5.89 0.18 -3.94
N VAL A 205 -7.08 0.22 -4.57
CA VAL A 205 -8.28 0.79 -3.95
C VAL A 205 -8.70 -0.04 -2.74
N GLU A 206 -8.68 -1.37 -2.84
CA GLU A 206 -8.90 -2.26 -1.70
C GLU A 206 -7.91 -1.94 -0.56
N ALA A 207 -6.61 -1.86 -0.86
CA ALA A 207 -5.61 -1.55 0.16
C ALA A 207 -5.88 -0.23 0.87
N LEU A 208 -6.24 0.83 0.12
CA LEU A 208 -6.63 2.12 0.67
C LEU A 208 -7.88 2.01 1.57
N PHE A 209 -8.90 1.26 1.15
CA PHE A 209 -10.09 1.00 2.00
C PHE A 209 -9.75 0.20 3.26
N GLY A 210 -8.75 -0.69 3.19
CA GLY A 210 -8.16 -1.35 4.34
C GLY A 210 -7.58 -0.34 5.33
N VAL A 211 -6.82 0.64 4.85
CA VAL A 211 -6.27 1.74 5.68
C VAL A 211 -7.39 2.55 6.33
N ILE A 212 -8.41 2.96 5.56
CA ILE A 212 -9.58 3.68 6.09
C ILE A 212 -10.20 2.89 7.24
N TYR A 213 -10.44 1.59 7.07
CA TYR A 213 -11.02 0.76 8.12
C TYR A 213 -10.16 0.69 9.38
N LEU A 214 -8.84 0.48 9.22
CA LEU A 214 -7.92 0.44 10.36
C LEU A 214 -7.95 1.74 11.16
N GLU A 215 -7.88 2.89 10.48
CA GLU A 215 -7.78 4.19 11.17
C GLU A 215 -9.10 4.81 11.61
N SER A 216 -10.15 4.70 10.81
CA SER A 216 -11.44 5.37 11.05
C SER A 216 -12.62 4.44 11.33
N GLY A 217 -12.54 3.17 10.92
CA GLY A 217 -13.53 2.14 11.22
C GLY A 217 -14.61 2.05 10.16
N PHE A 218 -15.63 1.23 10.44
CA PHE A 218 -16.58 0.83 9.41
C PHE A 218 -17.53 1.97 8.96
N ASP A 219 -17.90 2.89 9.85
CA ASP A 219 -18.78 4.02 9.51
C ASP A 219 -18.17 4.94 8.43
N GLN A 220 -16.86 5.17 8.51
CA GLN A 220 -16.15 5.94 7.50
C GLN A 220 -16.02 5.15 6.19
N VAL A 221 -15.83 3.83 6.24
CA VAL A 221 -15.86 2.97 5.04
C VAL A 221 -17.21 3.11 4.32
N ILE A 222 -18.33 3.00 5.05
CA ILE A 222 -19.68 3.21 4.51
C ILE A 222 -19.79 4.60 3.86
N SER A 223 -19.33 5.64 4.53
CA SER A 223 -19.35 7.02 4.00
C SER A 223 -18.53 7.14 2.71
N SER A 224 -17.41 6.42 2.63
CA SER A 224 -16.48 6.42 1.49
C SER A 224 -16.98 5.59 0.30
N THR A 225 -17.93 4.66 0.50
CA THR A 225 -18.54 3.88 -0.60
C THR A 225 -19.33 4.72 -1.59
N ILE A 226 -19.59 6.01 -1.31
CA ILE A 226 -20.13 6.94 -2.30
C ILE A 226 -19.25 7.00 -3.56
N LEU A 227 -17.95 6.70 -3.43
CA LEU A 227 -17.02 6.59 -4.54
C LEU A 227 -17.29 5.37 -5.44
N LEU A 228 -17.99 4.34 -4.93
CA LEU A 228 -18.32 3.11 -5.65
C LEU A 228 -19.56 3.25 -6.55
N LYS A 229 -20.31 4.35 -6.45
CA LYS A 229 -21.53 4.65 -7.22
C LYS A 229 -21.22 5.57 -8.41
#